data_AF-A0A949CW32-F1
#
_entry.id   AF-A0A949CW32-F1
#
_cell.length_a   1.000
_cell.length_b   1.000
_cell.length_c   1.000
_cell.angle_alpha   90.00
_cell.angle_beta   90.00
_cell.angle_gamma   90.00
#
_symmetry.space_group_name_H-M   'P 1'
#
loop_
_entity.id
_entity.type
_entity.pdbx_description
1 polymer ?
#
loop_
_entity_poly.entity_id
_entity_poly.type
_entity_poly.pdbx_seq_one_letter_code
_entity_poly.pdbx_strand_id
1 'polypeptide(L)'
;MQGRIIFLLEEPSMKNLLTGLLPRLFPNWIEGEHFLCIPHQGKSDLDKSIPRKLKAWQFPDDRFMVIRDNDNADCISLKSRLLDKCAANGRSDTLVRLVCQELEGWYLGDLSALASAFNNPKLNTPRNIKRFSVPDELQKPSIELARLVPEFQKGGGARLMSQHLNIKNINKSKSFQIFITGLQRMASDMGWQSKALVS
;
A
#
# COMPACT_ATOMS: atom_id res chain seq x y z
N MET A 1 -1.13 12.77 16.33
CA MET A 1 -0.97 11.32 16.57
C MET A 1 0.25 11.11 17.45
N GLN A 2 0.26 10.07 18.28
CA GLN A 2 1.39 9.69 19.13
C GLN A 2 2.36 8.86 18.28
N GLY A 3 3.57 9.36 18.03
CA GLY A 3 4.56 8.69 17.18
C GLY A 3 4.22 8.67 15.68
N ARG A 4 4.97 7.86 14.92
CA ARG A 4 4.84 7.70 13.46
C ARG A 4 4.41 6.29 13.08
N ILE A 5 3.83 6.16 11.89
CA ILE A 5 3.67 4.86 11.24
C ILE A 5 4.87 4.59 10.34
N ILE A 6 5.66 3.59 10.69
CA ILE A 6 6.85 3.17 9.95
C ILE A 6 6.49 2.05 8.99
N PHE A 7 6.56 2.34 7.70
CA PHE A 7 6.27 1.39 6.64
C PHE A 7 7.55 0.66 6.19
N LEU A 8 7.58 -0.67 6.36
CA LEU A 8 8.60 -1.53 5.76
C LEU A 8 8.03 -2.09 4.46
N LEU A 9 8.58 -1.65 3.33
CA LEU A 9 8.01 -1.87 2.01
C LEU A 9 8.93 -2.75 1.16
N GLU A 10 8.36 -3.69 0.41
CA GLU A 10 9.14 -4.60 -0.43
C GLU A 10 9.98 -3.88 -1.50
N GLU A 11 9.41 -2.89 -2.19
CA GLU A 11 10.06 -2.19 -3.30
C GLU A 11 9.82 -0.67 -3.31
N PRO A 12 10.61 0.12 -4.07
CA PRO A 12 10.49 1.59 -4.11
C PRO A 12 9.19 2.11 -4.71
N SER A 13 8.51 1.36 -5.57
CA SER A 13 7.22 1.74 -6.19
C SER A 13 6.14 1.97 -5.12
N MET A 14 6.08 1.10 -4.10
CA MET A 14 5.15 1.23 -2.99
C MET A 14 5.43 2.50 -2.18
N LYS A 15 6.70 2.85 -1.96
CA LYS A 15 7.06 4.15 -1.34
C LYS A 15 6.52 5.30 -2.16
N ASN A 16 6.78 5.30 -3.48
CA ASN A 16 6.31 6.36 -4.37
C ASN A 16 4.78 6.50 -4.32
N LEU A 17 4.05 5.38 -4.23
CA LEU A 17 2.61 5.39 -4.08
C LEU A 17 2.19 6.01 -2.73
N LEU A 18 2.75 5.54 -1.62
CA LEU A 18 2.34 5.97 -0.28
C LEU A 18 2.68 7.43 0.00
N THR A 19 3.83 7.93 -0.45
CA THR A 19 4.22 9.33 -0.21
C THR A 19 3.20 10.33 -0.79
N GLY A 20 2.54 10.01 -1.91
CA GLY A 20 1.45 10.85 -2.45
C GLY A 20 0.05 10.48 -1.96
N LEU A 21 -0.20 9.20 -1.67
CA LEU A 21 -1.52 8.72 -1.24
C LEU A 21 -1.84 9.10 0.21
N LEU A 22 -0.86 8.98 1.11
CA LEU A 22 -1.09 9.15 2.55
C LEU A 22 -1.53 10.56 2.94
N PRO A 23 -0.93 11.66 2.43
CA PRO A 23 -1.40 13.02 2.74
C PRO A 23 -2.83 13.30 2.23
N ARG A 24 -3.27 12.60 1.18
CA ARG A 24 -4.65 12.70 0.66
C ARG A 24 -5.62 11.93 1.55
N LEU A 25 -5.22 10.75 2.02
CA LEU A 25 -6.02 9.89 2.88
C LEU A 25 -6.13 10.44 4.31
N PHE A 26 -5.05 11.04 4.81
CA PHE A 26 -4.93 11.65 6.12
C PHE A 26 -4.43 13.08 5.97
N PRO A 27 -5.35 14.06 5.86
CA PRO A 27 -4.98 15.46 5.71
C PRO A 27 -3.97 15.90 6.77
N ASN A 28 -2.94 16.63 6.32
CA ASN A 28 -1.80 17.14 7.09
C ASN A 28 -0.75 16.10 7.52
N TRP A 29 -0.83 14.86 7.05
CA TRP A 29 0.28 13.93 7.25
C TRP A 29 1.50 14.34 6.42
N ILE A 30 2.64 14.41 7.11
CA ILE A 30 3.95 14.78 6.55
C ILE A 30 4.89 13.60 6.73
N GLU A 31 5.61 13.22 5.65
CA GLU A 31 6.65 12.18 5.71
C GLU A 31 7.79 12.64 6.63
N GLY A 32 8.24 11.79 7.54
CA GLY A 32 9.21 12.09 8.58
C GLY A 32 8.58 12.45 9.94
N GLU A 33 7.39 13.07 9.93
CA GLU A 33 6.69 13.51 11.14
C GLU A 33 5.54 12.59 11.56
N HIS A 34 4.76 12.09 10.58
CA HIS A 34 3.57 11.26 10.82
C HIS A 34 3.77 9.83 10.32
N PHE A 35 4.57 9.67 9.26
CA PHE A 35 4.91 8.38 8.71
C PHE A 35 6.32 8.36 8.13
N LEU A 36 6.91 7.18 7.99
CA LEU A 36 8.19 7.00 7.31
C LEU A 36 8.13 5.78 6.40
N CYS A 37 8.47 5.96 5.13
CA CYS A 37 8.55 4.86 4.16
C CYS A 37 9.99 4.37 4.00
N ILE A 38 10.22 3.10 4.37
CA ILE A 38 11.50 2.40 4.23
C ILE A 38 11.35 1.33 3.13
N PRO A 39 11.74 1.64 1.88
CA PRO A 39 11.71 0.69 0.79
C PRO A 39 12.92 -0.25 0.84
N HIS A 40 12.76 -1.41 0.24
CA HIS A 40 13.80 -2.45 0.10
C HIS A 40 13.96 -2.81 -1.38
N GLN A 41 14.87 -3.73 -1.68
CA GLN A 41 15.10 -4.26 -3.03
C GLN A 41 14.55 -5.68 -3.16
N GLY A 42 13.24 -5.82 -2.91
CA GLY A 42 12.50 -7.08 -3.03
C GLY A 42 12.42 -7.89 -1.72
N LYS A 43 11.62 -8.97 -1.76
CA LYS A 43 11.30 -9.80 -0.59
C LYS A 43 12.47 -10.25 0.28
N SER A 44 13.60 -10.61 -0.32
CA SER A 44 14.77 -11.12 0.43
C SER A 44 15.40 -10.03 1.29
N ASP A 45 15.52 -8.81 0.75
CA ASP A 45 16.05 -7.67 1.49
C ASP A 45 15.08 -7.24 2.60
N LEU A 46 13.78 -7.14 2.29
CA LEU A 46 12.74 -6.90 3.30
C LEU A 46 12.79 -7.95 4.42
N ASP A 47 12.84 -9.24 4.08
CA ASP A 47 12.84 -10.35 5.03
C ASP A 47 14.04 -10.32 5.98
N LYS A 48 15.21 -9.86 5.52
CA LYS A 48 16.44 -9.68 6.33
C LYS A 48 16.39 -8.41 7.17
N SER A 49 15.72 -7.37 6.66
CA SER A 49 15.66 -6.05 7.27
C SER A 49 14.70 -5.98 8.46
N ILE A 50 13.56 -6.69 8.40
CA ILE A 50 12.55 -6.74 9.49
C ILE A 50 13.19 -6.98 10.87
N PRO A 51 13.90 -8.10 11.14
CA PRO A 51 14.43 -8.37 12.48
C PRO A 51 15.42 -7.31 12.94
N ARG A 52 16.30 -6.85 12.03
CA ARG A 52 17.32 -5.84 12.33
C ARG A 52 16.69 -4.51 12.72
N LYS A 53 15.72 -4.02 11.94
CA LYS A 53 15.08 -2.73 12.18
C LYS A 53 14.19 -2.76 13.41
N LEU A 54 13.34 -3.79 13.56
CA LEU A 54 12.42 -3.87 14.69
C LEU A 54 13.15 -3.92 16.04
N LYS A 55 14.23 -4.72 16.15
CA LYS A 55 15.05 -4.78 17.38
C LYS A 55 15.76 -3.45 17.70
N ALA A 56 16.26 -2.78 16.67
CA ALA A 56 17.06 -1.55 16.84
C ALA A 56 16.20 -0.29 16.96
N TRP A 57 14.89 -0.34 16.73
CA TRP A 57 14.04 0.86 16.70
C TRP A 57 13.64 1.30 18.12
N GLN A 58 14.28 2.38 18.58
CA GLN A 58 14.13 2.91 19.95
C GLN A 58 13.22 4.14 20.05
N PHE A 59 12.55 4.54 18.96
CA PHE A 59 11.58 5.64 19.02
C PHE A 59 10.30 5.15 19.71
N PRO A 60 9.92 5.73 20.86
CA PRO A 60 8.68 5.37 21.53
C PRO A 60 7.49 5.76 20.65
N ASP A 61 6.38 5.05 20.82
CA ASP A 61 5.10 5.25 20.11
C ASP A 61 5.11 5.01 18.58
N ASP A 62 6.28 4.90 17.94
CA ASP A 62 6.38 4.48 16.54
C ASP A 62 5.85 3.05 16.35
N ARG A 63 4.81 2.91 15.52
CA ARG A 63 4.19 1.63 15.15
C ARG A 63 4.61 1.22 13.75
N PHE A 64 4.67 -0.08 13.52
CA PHE A 64 5.13 -0.64 12.25
C PHE A 64 3.99 -1.18 11.39
N MET A 65 4.12 -0.97 10.09
CA MET A 65 3.37 -1.69 9.08
C MET A 65 4.30 -2.31 8.05
N VAL A 66 4.22 -3.63 7.86
CA VAL A 66 4.91 -4.34 6.79
C VAL A 66 3.95 -4.48 5.61
N ILE A 67 4.36 -4.01 4.44
CA ILE A 67 3.61 -4.19 3.19
C ILE A 67 4.46 -4.97 2.19
N ARG A 68 3.89 -6.04 1.67
CA ARG A 68 4.58 -6.98 0.79
C ARG A 68 3.62 -7.56 -0.25
N ASP A 69 4.12 -7.80 -1.45
CA ASP A 69 3.38 -8.51 -2.48
C ASP A 69 3.40 -10.02 -2.16
N ASN A 70 2.30 -10.73 -2.45
CA ASN A 70 2.30 -12.18 -2.24
C ASN A 70 2.93 -12.96 -3.40
N ASP A 71 3.02 -12.41 -4.62
CA ASP A 71 3.55 -13.09 -5.81
C ASP A 71 2.98 -14.52 -6.01
N ASN A 72 1.67 -14.71 -5.88
CA ASN A 72 1.00 -16.03 -5.87
C ASN A 72 1.34 -16.97 -4.70
N ALA A 73 2.07 -16.52 -3.67
CA ALA A 73 2.28 -17.30 -2.46
C ALA A 73 0.99 -17.45 -1.65
N ASP A 74 0.93 -18.50 -0.83
CA ASP A 74 -0.12 -18.67 0.17
C ASP A 74 -0.11 -17.48 1.15
N CYS A 75 -1.13 -16.62 1.03
CA CYS A 75 -1.31 -15.43 1.84
C CYS A 75 -1.39 -15.75 3.34
N ILE A 76 -1.96 -16.90 3.73
CA ILE A 76 -2.16 -17.25 5.13
C ILE A 76 -0.81 -17.58 5.76
N SER A 77 -0.07 -18.53 5.16
CA SER A 77 1.28 -18.89 5.58
C SER A 77 2.23 -17.69 5.56
N LEU A 78 2.22 -16.90 4.47
CA LEU A 78 3.10 -15.74 4.34
C LEU A 78 2.83 -14.70 5.43
N LYS A 79 1.56 -14.38 5.68
CA LYS A 79 1.16 -13.43 6.72
C LYS A 79 1.54 -13.92 8.10
N SER A 80 1.30 -15.20 8.42
CA SER A 80 1.69 -15.80 9.70
C SER A 80 3.19 -15.67 9.93
N ARG A 81 4.00 -16.09 8.95
CA ARG A 81 5.47 -16.03 9.03
C ARG A 81 5.98 -14.61 9.27
N LEU A 82 5.38 -13.59 8.64
CA LEU A 82 5.76 -12.20 8.86
C LEU A 82 5.36 -11.71 10.26
N LEU A 83 4.17 -12.08 10.75
CA LEU A 83 3.72 -11.76 12.11
C LEU A 83 4.61 -12.40 13.16
N ASP A 84 4.91 -13.70 13.03
CA ASP A 84 5.79 -14.44 13.93
C ASP A 84 7.18 -13.81 13.98
N LYS A 85 7.70 -13.41 12.81
CA LYS A 85 8.96 -12.67 12.72
C LYS A 85 8.88 -11.33 13.45
N CYS A 86 7.80 -10.56 13.33
CA CYS A 86 7.68 -9.29 14.05
C CYS A 86 7.59 -9.50 15.58
N ALA A 87 6.79 -10.48 16.01
CA ALA A 87 6.63 -10.82 17.42
C ALA A 87 7.94 -11.30 18.05
N ALA A 88 8.68 -12.18 17.39
CA ALA A 88 10.00 -12.65 17.83
C ALA A 88 11.06 -11.53 17.94
N ASN A 89 10.78 -10.35 17.39
CA ASN A 89 11.65 -9.18 17.43
C ASN A 89 11.04 -8.02 18.25
N GLY A 90 10.14 -8.34 19.19
CA GLY A 90 9.62 -7.40 20.18
C GLY A 90 8.56 -6.41 19.66
N ARG A 91 8.00 -6.65 18.47
CA ARG A 91 7.00 -5.78 17.84
C ARG A 91 5.78 -6.58 17.38
N SER A 92 5.14 -7.29 18.32
CA SER A 92 3.89 -8.03 18.09
C SER A 92 2.72 -7.14 17.71
N ASP A 93 2.85 -5.83 17.94
CA ASP A 93 1.91 -4.78 17.54
C ASP A 93 2.00 -4.40 16.06
N THR A 94 2.98 -4.95 15.31
CA THR A 94 3.19 -4.69 13.88
C THR A 94 2.01 -5.17 13.04
N LEU A 95 1.53 -4.30 12.15
CA LEU A 95 0.49 -4.66 11.20
C LEU A 95 1.08 -5.19 9.90
N VAL A 96 0.70 -6.40 9.49
CA VAL A 96 1.10 -6.97 8.20
C VAL A 96 -0.02 -6.81 7.18
N ARG A 97 0.29 -6.25 6.01
CA ARG A 97 -0.62 -6.13 4.86
C ARG A 97 0.02 -6.74 3.63
N LEU A 98 -0.72 -7.63 3.00
CA LEU A 98 -0.31 -8.26 1.74
C LEU A 98 -1.05 -7.59 0.60
N VAL A 99 -0.31 -7.19 -0.41
CA VAL A 99 -0.85 -6.84 -1.72
C VAL A 99 -1.11 -8.17 -2.42
N CYS A 100 -2.34 -8.39 -2.88
CA CYS A 100 -2.65 -9.56 -3.67
C CYS A 100 -1.98 -9.42 -5.03
N GLN A 101 -1.14 -10.39 -5.33
CA GLN A 101 -0.36 -10.57 -6.54
C GLN A 101 0.75 -9.54 -6.67
N GLU A 102 0.43 -8.35 -7.15
CA GLU A 102 1.38 -7.28 -7.44
C GLU A 102 0.69 -5.93 -7.17
N LEU A 103 1.47 -4.89 -6.86
CA LEU A 103 0.95 -3.54 -6.62
C LEU A 103 0.04 -3.01 -7.75
N GLU A 104 0.31 -3.41 -9.00
CA GLU A 104 -0.50 -3.06 -10.15
C GLU A 104 -1.96 -3.53 -10.04
N GLY A 105 -2.26 -4.55 -9.23
CA GLY A 105 -3.63 -4.96 -8.91
C GLY A 105 -4.44 -3.85 -8.24
N TRP A 106 -3.80 -3.03 -7.41
CA TRP A 106 -4.46 -1.86 -6.80
C TRP A 106 -4.80 -0.80 -7.84
N TYR A 107 -3.99 -0.65 -8.89
CA TYR A 107 -4.23 0.31 -9.97
C TYR A 107 -5.38 -0.15 -10.87
N LEU A 108 -5.39 -1.43 -11.24
CA LEU A 108 -6.47 -2.04 -12.03
C LEU A 108 -7.81 -2.07 -11.28
N GLY A 109 -7.78 -2.06 -9.95
CA GLY A 109 -8.96 -1.92 -9.11
C GLY A 109 -9.63 -0.55 -9.16
N ASP A 110 -9.00 0.46 -9.76
CA ASP A 110 -9.55 1.81 -9.91
C ASP A 110 -9.26 2.37 -11.31
N LEU A 111 -10.00 1.88 -12.30
CA LEU A 111 -9.84 2.31 -13.70
C LEU A 111 -10.16 3.79 -13.91
N SER A 112 -10.98 4.40 -13.06
CA SER A 112 -11.24 5.84 -13.11
C SER A 112 -9.97 6.61 -12.74
N ALA A 113 -9.31 6.23 -11.66
CA ALA A 113 -8.02 6.81 -11.27
C ALA A 113 -6.95 6.56 -12.35
N LEU A 114 -6.90 5.35 -12.90
CA LEU A 114 -5.95 5.00 -13.96
C LEU A 114 -6.18 5.86 -15.22
N ALA A 115 -7.43 6.02 -15.64
CA ALA A 115 -7.79 6.90 -16.77
C ALA A 115 -7.38 8.35 -16.53
N SER A 116 -7.59 8.89 -15.33
CA SER A 116 -7.15 10.24 -14.98
C SER A 116 -5.63 10.38 -14.94
N ALA A 117 -4.93 9.42 -14.34
CA ALA A 117 -3.47 9.42 -14.18
C ALA A 117 -2.72 9.46 -15.52
N PHE A 118 -3.27 8.82 -16.55
CA PHE A 118 -2.67 8.75 -17.89
C PHE A 118 -3.42 9.59 -18.92
N ASN A 119 -4.35 10.46 -18.48
CA ASN A 119 -5.19 11.29 -19.35
C ASN A 119 -5.82 10.51 -20.52
N ASN A 120 -6.31 9.30 -20.23
CA ASN A 120 -6.84 8.38 -21.22
C ASN A 120 -8.20 7.81 -20.77
N PRO A 121 -9.32 8.47 -21.11
CA PRO A 121 -10.66 8.02 -20.75
C PRO A 121 -11.01 6.61 -21.26
N LYS A 122 -10.34 6.12 -22.32
CA LYS A 122 -10.59 4.79 -22.89
C LYS A 122 -10.13 3.65 -21.98
N LEU A 123 -9.38 3.94 -20.92
CA LEU A 123 -9.01 2.94 -19.91
C LEU A 123 -10.22 2.53 -19.05
N ASN A 124 -11.19 3.44 -18.84
CA ASN A 124 -12.37 3.22 -17.99
C ASN A 124 -13.63 2.87 -18.81
N THR A 125 -13.55 1.83 -19.64
CA THR A 125 -14.70 1.35 -20.44
C THR A 125 -15.48 0.27 -19.71
N PRO A 126 -16.79 0.05 -20.03
CA PRO A 126 -17.56 -1.06 -19.45
C PRO A 126 -16.90 -2.43 -19.61
N ARG A 127 -16.21 -2.65 -20.73
CA ARG A 127 -15.42 -3.88 -20.99
C ARG A 127 -14.29 -4.04 -19.97
N ASN A 128 -13.49 -3.00 -19.75
CA ASN A 128 -12.39 -3.04 -18.79
C ASN A 128 -12.91 -3.13 -17.36
N ILE A 129 -13.95 -2.39 -17.00
CA ILE A 129 -14.60 -2.46 -15.68
C ILE A 129 -15.02 -3.89 -15.36
N LYS A 130 -15.64 -4.59 -16.33
CA LYS A 130 -16.01 -6.00 -16.16
C LYS A 130 -14.77 -6.89 -15.99
N ARG A 131 -13.75 -6.68 -16.82
CA ARG A 131 -12.50 -7.48 -16.81
C ARG A 131 -11.73 -7.36 -15.50
N PHE A 132 -11.69 -6.18 -14.90
CA PHE A 132 -10.93 -5.89 -13.68
C PHE A 132 -11.82 -5.75 -12.44
N SER A 133 -12.97 -6.42 -12.45
CA SER A 133 -13.95 -6.39 -11.36
C SER A 133 -13.44 -7.06 -10.08
N VAL A 134 -12.51 -8.02 -10.19
CA VAL A 134 -11.83 -8.70 -9.08
C VAL A 134 -10.32 -8.70 -9.32
N PRO A 135 -9.64 -7.56 -9.15
CA PRO A 135 -8.24 -7.41 -9.57
C PRO A 135 -7.26 -8.25 -8.74
N ASP A 136 -7.62 -8.63 -7.52
CA ASP A 136 -6.77 -9.44 -6.62
C ASP A 136 -6.62 -10.90 -7.10
N GLU A 137 -7.47 -11.37 -8.03
CA GLU A 137 -7.40 -12.73 -8.60
C GLU A 137 -6.53 -12.79 -9.88
N LEU A 138 -6.09 -11.64 -10.39
CA LEU A 138 -5.24 -11.58 -11.59
C LEU A 138 -3.87 -12.18 -11.31
N GLN A 139 -3.50 -13.24 -12.01
CA GLN A 139 -2.19 -13.90 -11.81
C GLN A 139 -0.98 -12.98 -12.05
N LYS A 140 -1.11 -12.05 -13.00
CA LYS A 140 -0.07 -11.08 -13.39
C LYS A 140 -0.65 -9.69 -13.70
N PRO A 141 -0.98 -8.90 -12.66
CA PRO A 141 -1.52 -7.55 -12.84
C PRO A 141 -0.61 -6.63 -13.66
N SER A 142 0.71 -6.73 -13.49
CA SER A 142 1.69 -5.92 -14.24
C SER A 142 1.61 -6.12 -15.76
N ILE A 143 1.41 -7.36 -16.22
CA ILE A 143 1.25 -7.67 -17.65
C ILE A 143 -0.05 -7.07 -18.18
N GLU A 144 -1.15 -7.18 -17.42
CA GLU A 144 -2.42 -6.60 -17.85
C GLU A 144 -2.41 -5.09 -17.86
N LEU A 145 -1.71 -4.47 -16.90
CA LEU A 145 -1.51 -3.03 -16.88
C LEU A 145 -0.66 -2.56 -18.06
N ALA A 146 0.45 -3.24 -18.38
CA ALA A 146 1.30 -2.90 -19.51
C ALA A 146 0.57 -3.01 -20.86
N ARG A 147 -0.41 -3.91 -21.00
CA ARG A 147 -1.26 -3.99 -22.20
C ARG A 147 -2.23 -2.82 -22.31
N LEU A 148 -2.73 -2.32 -21.18
CA LEU A 148 -3.63 -1.17 -21.14
C LEU A 148 -2.89 0.16 -21.32
N VAL A 149 -1.69 0.26 -20.73
CA VAL A 149 -0.88 1.47 -20.67
C VAL A 149 0.58 1.09 -20.99
N PRO A 150 0.95 0.95 -22.29
CA PRO A 150 2.29 0.55 -22.70
C PRO A 150 3.41 1.47 -22.23
N GLU A 151 3.10 2.75 -22.00
CA GLU A 151 4.01 3.77 -21.47
C GLU A 151 4.20 3.68 -19.93
N PHE A 152 3.52 2.75 -19.25
CA PHE A 152 3.61 2.59 -17.81
C PHE A 152 5.03 2.22 -17.37
N GLN A 153 5.60 3.03 -16.48
CA GLN A 153 6.85 2.74 -15.79
C GLN A 153 6.57 2.62 -14.29
N LYS A 154 7.01 1.54 -13.62
CA LYS A 154 6.71 1.28 -12.20
C LYS A 154 6.90 2.50 -11.29
N GLY A 155 8.05 3.16 -11.39
CA GLY A 155 8.36 4.33 -10.56
C GLY A 155 7.46 5.54 -10.84
N GLY A 156 7.39 5.97 -12.09
CA GLY A 156 6.58 7.12 -12.51
C GLY A 156 5.07 6.86 -12.39
N GLY A 157 4.63 5.68 -12.80
CA GLY A 157 3.26 5.20 -12.69
C GLY A 157 2.77 5.15 -11.25
N ALA A 158 3.57 4.66 -10.29
CA ALA A 158 3.20 4.71 -8.88
C ALA A 158 3.01 6.16 -8.37
N ARG A 159 3.83 7.11 -8.84
CA ARG A 159 3.68 8.54 -8.50
C ARG A 159 2.41 9.12 -9.09
N LEU A 160 2.11 8.85 -10.35
CA LEU A 160 0.87 9.29 -10.98
C LEU A 160 -0.34 8.70 -10.25
N MET A 161 -0.35 7.38 -10.02
CA MET A 161 -1.44 6.71 -9.32
C MET A 161 -1.63 7.23 -7.88
N SER A 162 -0.56 7.63 -7.18
CA SER A 162 -0.66 8.22 -5.84
C SER A 162 -1.57 9.46 -5.78
N GLN A 163 -1.65 10.22 -6.87
CA GLN A 163 -2.43 11.45 -6.98
C GLN A 163 -3.89 11.20 -7.34
N HIS A 164 -4.20 10.03 -7.92
CA HIS A 164 -5.52 9.75 -8.48
C HIS A 164 -6.28 8.63 -7.77
N LEU A 165 -5.59 7.65 -7.17
CA LEU A 165 -6.24 6.53 -6.49
C LEU A 165 -7.32 7.03 -5.53
N ASN A 166 -8.51 6.43 -5.61
CA ASN A 166 -9.66 6.90 -4.87
C ASN A 166 -9.62 6.40 -3.41
N ILE A 167 -9.57 7.36 -2.50
CA ILE A 167 -9.52 7.14 -1.05
C ILE A 167 -10.91 6.92 -0.41
N LYS A 168 -12.01 7.15 -1.14
CA LYS A 168 -13.40 6.98 -0.67
C LYS A 168 -13.95 5.57 -0.95
N ASN A 169 -13.07 4.58 -1.01
CA ASN A 169 -13.41 3.14 -1.03
C ASN A 169 -14.14 2.62 -2.29
N ILE A 170 -13.87 3.21 -3.47
CA ILE A 170 -14.40 2.73 -4.77
C ILE A 170 -13.51 1.64 -5.39
N ASN A 171 -12.25 1.56 -4.97
CA ASN A 171 -11.29 0.60 -5.49
C ASN A 171 -11.77 -0.85 -5.27
N LYS A 172 -11.76 -1.66 -6.33
CA LYS A 172 -12.24 -3.05 -6.36
C LYS A 172 -11.26 -4.06 -5.76
N SER A 173 -10.00 -3.70 -5.55
CA SER A 173 -9.03 -4.55 -4.85
C SER A 173 -9.40 -4.67 -3.37
N LYS A 174 -9.74 -5.88 -2.93
CA LYS A 174 -10.00 -6.18 -1.53
C LYS A 174 -8.75 -6.02 -0.68
N SER A 175 -7.58 -6.37 -1.21
CA SER A 175 -6.30 -6.17 -0.53
C SER A 175 -6.01 -4.68 -0.27
N PHE A 176 -6.32 -3.80 -1.24
CA PHE A 176 -6.28 -2.34 -1.04
C PHE A 176 -7.26 -1.87 0.04
N GLN A 177 -8.52 -2.32 -0.01
CA GLN A 177 -9.53 -1.95 1.00
C GLN A 177 -9.11 -2.36 2.42
N ILE A 178 -8.53 -3.57 2.57
CA ILE A 178 -8.03 -4.09 3.86
C ILE A 178 -6.80 -3.30 4.33
N PHE A 179 -5.93 -2.88 3.41
CA PHE A 179 -4.83 -1.95 3.71
C PHE A 179 -5.36 -0.63 4.27
N ILE A 180 -6.25 0.05 3.54
CA ILE A 180 -6.83 1.34 3.95
C ILE A 180 -7.54 1.23 5.29
N THR A 181 -8.41 0.24 5.46
CA THR A 181 -9.17 0.02 6.70
C THR A 181 -8.23 -0.23 7.88
N GLY A 182 -7.17 -1.05 7.67
CA GLY A 182 -6.18 -1.32 8.70
C GLY A 182 -5.39 -0.08 9.10
N LEU A 183 -4.98 0.71 8.11
CA LEU A 183 -4.22 1.92 8.33
C LEU A 183 -5.05 3.00 9.05
N GLN A 184 -6.32 3.17 8.68
CA GLN A 184 -7.23 4.09 9.35
C GLN A 184 -7.45 3.74 10.82
N ARG A 185 -7.63 2.44 11.13
CA ARG A 185 -7.74 1.96 12.52
C ARG A 185 -6.46 2.24 13.30
N MET A 186 -5.30 1.86 12.75
CA MET A 186 -4.00 2.12 13.38
C MET A 186 -3.78 3.61 13.64
N ALA A 187 -4.09 4.48 12.68
CA ALA A 187 -4.00 5.93 12.84
C ALA A 187 -4.92 6.44 13.96
N SER A 188 -6.17 5.98 13.99
CA SER A 188 -7.14 6.33 15.03
C SER A 188 -6.68 5.90 16.41
N ASP A 189 -6.17 4.68 16.55
CA ASP A 189 -5.62 4.16 17.81
C ASP A 189 -4.42 4.99 18.30
N MET A 190 -3.64 5.55 17.36
CA MET A 190 -2.55 6.48 17.64
C MET A 190 -3.03 7.93 17.86
N GLY A 191 -4.34 8.15 18.01
CA GLY A 191 -4.92 9.46 18.30
C GLY A 191 -4.95 10.40 17.10
N TRP A 192 -4.85 9.90 15.86
CA TRP A 192 -5.23 10.71 14.71
C TRP A 192 -6.76 10.84 14.68
N GLN A 193 -7.22 12.07 14.86
CA GLN A 193 -8.62 12.41 14.63
C GLN A 193 -8.70 13.05 13.26
N SER A 194 -9.59 12.54 12.40
CA SER A 194 -10.00 13.30 11.23
C SER A 194 -10.57 14.61 11.77
N LYS A 195 -9.85 15.72 11.60
CA LYS A 195 -10.49 17.03 11.74
C LYS A 195 -11.62 16.99 10.71
N ALA A 196 -12.85 16.84 11.18
CA ALA A 196 -13.99 17.28 10.40
C ALA A 196 -13.60 18.68 9.93
N LEU A 197 -13.51 18.86 8.61
CA LEU A 197 -13.46 20.18 8.04
C LEU A 197 -14.67 20.88 8.66
N VAL A 198 -14.39 21.83 9.55
CA VAL A 198 -15.41 22.68 10.13
C VAL A 198 -16.11 23.29 8.93
N SER A 199 -17.40 22.96 8.82
CA SER A 199 -18.45 23.51 7.96
C SER A 199 -18.05 24.62 7.01
#